data_AF-A0A0B4E349-F1
#
_entry.id   AF-A0A0B4E349-F1
#
_cell.length_a   1.000
_cell.length_b   1.000
_cell.length_c   1.000
_cell.angle_alpha   90.00
_cell.angle_beta   90.00
_cell.angle_gamma   90.00
#
_symmetry.space_group_name_H-M   'P 1'
#
loop_
_entity.id
_entity.type
_entity.pdbx_description
1 polymer ?
#
loop_
_entity_poly.entity_id
_entity_poly.type
_entity_poly.pdbx_seq_one_letter_code
_entity_poly.pdbx_strand_id
1 'polypeptide(L)'
;MTAGRVGHAPGVHLDLEPFAVAHGFDRFPLAVPGLCFNPSCGRRFEPARAWQVYCCTACRKAGEREFARIGTLAAPALLAWRAGKYETRDPDLRDIASAGRRYIGNLQTRWVQSRAERMA
;
A
#
# COMPACT_ATOMS: atom_id res chain seq x y z
N MET A 1 -31.45 -4.71 -27.11
CA MET A 1 -30.45 -4.04 -26.26
C MET A 1 -29.54 -5.11 -25.68
N THR A 2 -28.43 -5.42 -26.35
CA THR A 2 -27.49 -6.47 -25.97
C THR A 2 -26.50 -5.94 -24.95
N ALA A 3 -26.29 -6.73 -23.89
CA ALA A 3 -25.47 -6.44 -22.73
C ALA A 3 -24.04 -5.99 -23.11
N GLY A 4 -23.57 -4.90 -22.50
CA GLY A 4 -22.20 -4.44 -22.63
C GLY A 4 -21.22 -5.52 -22.16
N ARG A 5 -20.31 -5.94 -23.04
CA ARG A 5 -19.16 -6.77 -22.68
C ARG A 5 -18.34 -6.04 -21.63
N VAL A 6 -18.25 -6.61 -20.44
CA VAL A 6 -17.32 -6.15 -19.40
C VAL A 6 -15.90 -6.44 -19.88
N GLY A 7 -15.13 -5.40 -20.17
CA GLY A 7 -13.77 -5.53 -20.69
C GLY A 7 -12.83 -6.09 -19.63
N HIS A 8 -12.09 -7.14 -19.98
CA HIS A 8 -10.90 -7.54 -19.25
C HIS A 8 -9.81 -6.50 -19.54
N ALA A 9 -9.70 -5.46 -18.72
CA ALA A 9 -8.55 -4.57 -18.76
C ALA A 9 -7.41 -5.25 -17.99
N PRO A 10 -6.40 -5.85 -18.66
CA PRO A 10 -5.25 -6.38 -17.97
C PRO A 10 -4.50 -5.21 -17.30
N GLY A 11 -4.36 -5.27 -15.99
CA GLY A 11 -3.44 -4.42 -15.25
C GLY A 11 -2.01 -4.95 -15.40
N VAL A 12 -1.02 -4.09 -15.18
CA VAL A 12 0.38 -4.52 -15.13
C VAL A 12 0.55 -5.52 -13.98
N HIS A 13 0.92 -6.75 -14.31
CA HIS A 13 1.40 -7.72 -13.33
C HIS A 13 2.88 -7.44 -13.09
N LEU A 14 3.24 -7.10 -11.85
CA LEU A 14 4.63 -6.90 -11.45
C LEU A 14 5.01 -8.03 -10.50
N ASP A 15 5.98 -8.84 -10.90
CA ASP A 15 6.64 -9.82 -10.04
C ASP A 15 7.61 -9.10 -9.10
N LEU A 16 7.04 -8.39 -8.12
CA LEU A 16 7.81 -7.75 -7.07
C LEU A 16 7.93 -8.71 -5.88
N GLU A 17 9.16 -8.91 -5.43
CA GLU A 17 9.40 -9.58 -4.16
C GLU A 17 8.68 -8.81 -3.04
N PRO A 18 7.91 -9.50 -2.17
CA PRO A 18 7.25 -8.83 -1.06
C PRO A 18 8.29 -8.15 -0.16
N PHE A 19 8.03 -6.90 0.21
CA PHE A 19 8.93 -6.11 1.06
C PHE A 19 9.33 -6.81 2.37
N ALA A 20 8.46 -7.66 2.90
CA ALA A 20 8.72 -8.47 4.09
C ALA A 20 9.80 -9.54 3.92
N VAL A 21 10.11 -9.95 2.69
CA VAL A 21 11.16 -10.92 2.36
C VAL A 21 12.51 -10.21 2.13
N ALA A 22 12.49 -8.98 1.60
CA ALA A 22 13.69 -8.23 1.26
C ALA A 22 14.52 -7.74 2.47
N HIS A 23 13.92 -7.63 3.67
CA HIS A 23 14.59 -7.12 4.87
C HIS A 23 14.10 -7.81 6.16
N GLY A 24 15.00 -8.08 7.12
CA GLY A 24 14.71 -8.81 8.37
C GLY A 24 13.81 -8.03 9.34
N PHE A 25 12.49 -8.28 9.28
CA PHE A 25 11.45 -7.60 10.06
C PHE A 25 11.23 -8.14 11.48
N ASP A 26 12.02 -9.10 11.95
CA ASP A 26 11.79 -9.75 13.26
C ASP A 26 11.74 -8.76 14.44
N ARG A 27 12.40 -7.59 14.31
CA ARG A 27 12.42 -6.55 15.34
C ARG A 27 11.31 -5.51 15.22
N PHE A 28 10.68 -5.37 14.06
CA PHE A 28 9.65 -4.36 13.79
C PHE A 28 8.51 -4.97 12.97
N PRO A 29 7.74 -5.91 13.55
CA PRO A 29 6.73 -6.64 12.80
C PRO A 29 5.66 -5.68 12.28
N LEU A 30 5.38 -5.75 10.97
CA LEU A 30 4.34 -4.94 10.31
C LEU A 30 2.94 -5.21 10.88
N ALA A 31 2.70 -6.42 11.40
CA ALA A 31 1.48 -6.80 12.07
C ALA A 31 1.81 -7.52 13.38
N VAL A 32 1.04 -7.24 14.43
CA VAL A 32 1.16 -7.94 15.71
C VAL A 32 0.49 -9.31 15.58
N PRO A 33 1.19 -10.43 15.84
CA PRO A 33 0.59 -11.76 15.79
C PRO A 33 -0.66 -11.84 16.67
N GLY A 34 -1.75 -12.36 16.10
CA GLY A 34 -3.02 -12.52 16.80
C GLY A 34 -3.82 -11.23 17.03
N LEU A 35 -3.41 -10.09 16.46
CA LEU A 35 -4.21 -8.87 16.41
C LEU A 35 -4.64 -8.59 14.97
N CYS A 36 -5.94 -8.37 14.74
CA CYS A 36 -6.43 -8.13 13.38
C CYS A 36 -5.81 -6.85 12.81
N PHE A 37 -5.14 -6.99 11.66
CA PHE A 37 -4.45 -5.89 10.98
C PHE A 37 -5.39 -4.86 10.32
N ASN A 38 -6.69 -5.14 10.27
CA ASN A 38 -7.69 -4.13 9.93
C ASN A 38 -7.86 -3.17 11.12
N PRO A 39 -7.45 -1.89 10.99
CA PRO A 39 -7.44 -0.96 12.12
C PRO A 39 -8.86 -0.67 12.64
N SER A 40 -9.87 -0.74 11.79
CA SER A 40 -11.28 -0.60 12.21
C SER A 40 -11.85 -1.84 12.92
N CYS A 41 -11.10 -2.96 12.96
CA CYS A 41 -11.52 -4.17 13.65
C CYS A 41 -10.79 -4.36 14.99
N GLY A 42 -9.45 -4.30 14.99
CA GLY A 42 -8.63 -4.42 16.20
C GLY A 42 -8.82 -5.69 17.03
N ARG A 43 -9.60 -6.67 16.56
CA ARG A 43 -9.96 -7.86 17.33
C ARG A 43 -8.75 -8.78 17.52
N ARG A 44 -8.57 -9.31 18.74
CA ARG A 44 -7.64 -10.40 19.01
C ARG A 44 -8.17 -11.73 18.47
N PHE A 45 -7.32 -12.54 17.85
CA PHE A 45 -7.66 -13.85 17.30
C PHE A 45 -6.46 -14.80 17.41
N GLU A 46 -6.69 -16.11 17.38
CA GLU A 46 -5.63 -17.11 17.33
C GLU A 46 -5.30 -17.42 15.86
N PRO A 47 -4.09 -17.10 15.37
CA PRO A 47 -3.72 -17.37 13.98
C PRO A 47 -3.57 -18.86 13.73
N ALA A 48 -4.22 -19.39 12.70
CA ALA A 48 -4.01 -20.78 12.26
C ALA A 48 -2.70 -20.96 11.47
N ARG A 49 -2.11 -19.85 11.00
CA ARG A 49 -0.86 -19.78 10.22
C ARG A 49 -0.02 -18.59 10.68
N ALA A 50 1.30 -18.74 10.65
CA ALA A 50 2.23 -17.69 11.09
C ALA A 50 2.10 -16.37 10.30
N TRP A 51 1.70 -16.44 9.03
CA TRP A 51 1.50 -15.26 8.16
C TRP A 51 0.09 -14.67 8.23
N GLN A 52 -0.83 -15.25 9.00
CA GLN A 52 -2.20 -14.80 9.07
C GLN A 52 -2.30 -13.51 9.91
N VAL A 53 -2.63 -12.40 9.26
CA VAL A 53 -2.72 -11.07 9.89
C VAL A 53 -4.17 -10.55 10.06
N TYR A 54 -5.16 -11.25 9.50
CA TYR A 54 -6.58 -10.88 9.61
C TYR A 54 -7.39 -11.96 10.33
N CYS A 55 -8.32 -11.54 11.19
CA CYS A 55 -9.18 -12.44 11.95
C CYS A 55 -10.27 -13.12 11.10
N CYS A 56 -10.62 -12.56 9.95
CA CYS A 56 -11.63 -13.11 9.05
C CYS A 56 -11.47 -12.60 7.61
N THR A 57 -12.17 -13.27 6.68
CA THR A 57 -12.18 -12.92 5.25
C THR A 57 -12.68 -11.50 4.97
N ALA A 58 -13.66 -11.01 5.73
CA ALA A 58 -14.18 -9.65 5.56
C ALA A 58 -13.10 -8.61 5.87
N CYS A 59 -12.33 -8.80 6.94
CA CYS A 59 -11.21 -7.92 7.29
C CYS A 59 -10.08 -7.97 6.25
N ARG A 60 -9.75 -9.17 5.73
CA ARG A 60 -8.79 -9.32 4.64
C ARG A 60 -9.21 -8.52 3.41
N LYS A 61 -10.45 -8.72 2.94
CA LYS A 61 -11.00 -8.01 1.77
C LYS A 61 -11.09 -6.49 1.97
N ALA A 62 -11.26 -6.02 3.20
CA ALA A 62 -11.24 -4.59 3.52
C ALA A 62 -9.82 -4.03 3.39
N GLY A 63 -8.83 -4.72 3.98
CA GLY A 63 -7.42 -4.34 3.86
C GLY A 63 -6.91 -4.34 2.42
N GLU A 64 -7.21 -5.39 1.64
CA GLU A 64 -6.83 -5.47 0.22
C GLU A 64 -7.38 -4.30 -0.59
N ARG A 65 -8.63 -3.88 -0.35
CA ARG A 65 -9.25 -2.72 -1.02
C ARG A 65 -8.58 -1.41 -0.62
N GLU A 66 -8.24 -1.24 0.65
CA GLU A 66 -7.50 -0.08 1.13
C GLU A 66 -6.13 0.01 0.45
N PHE A 67 -5.36 -1.08 0.45
CA PHE A 67 -4.04 -1.14 -0.18
C PHE A 67 -4.10 -0.91 -1.70
N ALA A 68 -5.08 -1.51 -2.40
CA ALA A 68 -5.26 -1.27 -3.82
C ALA A 68 -5.53 0.20 -4.13
N ARG A 69 -6.37 0.86 -3.32
CA ARG A 69 -6.66 2.29 -3.46
C ARG A 69 -5.42 3.14 -3.22
N ILE A 70 -4.69 2.89 -2.13
CA ILE A 70 -3.47 3.63 -1.80
C ILE A 70 -2.42 3.43 -2.88
N GLY A 71 -2.21 2.19 -3.34
CA GLY A 71 -1.27 1.86 -4.41
C GLY A 71 -1.59 2.60 -5.70
N THR A 72 -2.87 2.64 -6.09
CA THR A 72 -3.33 3.36 -7.28
C THR A 72 -3.05 4.87 -7.18
N LEU A 73 -3.29 5.47 -6.00
CA LEU A 73 -3.00 6.89 -5.77
C LEU A 73 -1.50 7.20 -5.73
N ALA A 74 -0.71 6.29 -5.15
CA ALA A 74 0.74 6.46 -4.99
C ALA A 74 1.52 6.22 -6.29
N ALA A 75 1.05 5.31 -7.16
CA ALA A 75 1.82 4.83 -8.30
C ALA A 75 2.34 5.95 -9.24
N PRO A 76 1.52 6.93 -9.68
CA PRO A 76 2.02 8.00 -10.54
C PRO A 76 3.08 8.87 -9.88
N ALA A 77 2.89 9.20 -8.59
CA ALA A 77 3.83 10.01 -7.83
C ALA A 77 5.15 9.27 -7.55
N LEU A 78 5.09 7.96 -7.31
CA LEU A 78 6.28 7.10 -7.22
C LEU A 78 7.03 7.06 -8.54
N LEU A 79 6.32 6.85 -9.66
CA LEU A 79 6.93 6.83 -10.99
C LEU A 79 7.62 8.17 -11.32
N ALA A 80 6.91 9.29 -11.12
CA ALA A 80 7.43 10.63 -11.30
C ALA A 80 8.71 10.86 -10.48
N TRP A 81 8.68 10.52 -9.19
CA TRP A 81 9.86 10.64 -8.33
C TRP A 81 11.01 9.77 -8.82
N ARG A 82 10.74 8.51 -9.17
CA ARG A 82 11.78 7.57 -9.61
C ARG A 82 12.39 7.96 -10.95
N ALA A 83 11.59 8.52 -11.88
CA ALA A 83 12.05 8.96 -13.19
C ALA A 83 13.03 10.15 -13.09
N GLY A 84 12.73 11.16 -12.26
CA GLY A 84 13.58 12.36 -12.15
C GLY A 84 14.52 12.38 -10.94
N LYS A 85 14.69 11.28 -10.20
CA LYS A 85 15.45 11.24 -8.92
C LYS A 85 16.87 11.81 -9.02
N TYR A 86 17.52 11.63 -10.17
CA TYR A 86 18.90 12.04 -10.42
C TYR A 86 19.02 12.96 -11.64
N GLU A 87 17.91 13.53 -12.10
CA GLU A 87 17.92 14.43 -13.24
C GLU A 87 18.65 15.73 -12.89
N THR A 88 19.41 16.29 -13.83
CA THR A 88 20.21 17.52 -13.64
C THR A 88 20.05 18.54 -14.76
N ARG A 89 19.55 18.13 -15.92
CA ARG A 89 19.48 18.92 -17.16
C ARG A 89 18.06 19.38 -17.47
N ASP A 90 17.07 18.53 -17.21
CA ASP A 90 15.66 18.84 -17.44
C ASP A 90 15.02 19.45 -16.16
N PRO A 91 14.74 20.77 -16.12
CA PRO A 91 14.11 21.39 -14.97
C PRO A 91 12.67 20.91 -14.74
N ASP A 92 11.90 20.63 -15.80
CA ASP A 92 10.50 20.23 -15.69
C ASP A 92 10.37 18.83 -15.09
N LEU A 93 11.24 17.91 -15.52
CA LEU A 93 11.29 16.56 -14.96
C LEU A 93 11.72 16.57 -13.47
N ARG A 94 12.63 17.46 -13.09
CA ARG A 94 13.02 17.65 -11.67
C ARG A 94 11.87 18.19 -10.83
N ASP A 95 11.09 19.12 -11.36
CA ASP A 95 9.94 19.69 -10.67
C ASP A 95 8.84 18.65 -10.45
N ILE A 96 8.53 17.86 -11.48
CA ILE A 96 7.58 16.74 -11.39
C ILE A 96 8.07 15.68 -10.39
N ALA A 97 9.36 15.32 -10.41
CA ALA A 97 9.92 14.37 -9.46
C ALA A 97 9.89 14.89 -8.02
N SER A 98 10.14 16.18 -7.82
CA SER A 98 10.06 16.84 -6.51
C SER A 98 8.63 16.86 -5.99
N ALA A 99 7.65 17.15 -6.85
CA ALA A 99 6.23 17.08 -6.52
C ALA A 99 5.81 15.65 -6.14
N GLY A 100 6.24 14.64 -6.92
CA GLY A 100 6.01 13.23 -6.65
C GLY A 100 6.57 12.81 -5.29
N ARG A 101 7.82 13.17 -4.97
CA ARG A 101 8.44 12.89 -3.67
C ARG A 101 7.67 13.52 -2.51
N ARG A 102 7.28 14.79 -2.64
CA ARG A 102 6.49 15.49 -1.60
C ARG A 102 5.13 14.83 -1.39
N TYR A 103 4.45 14.47 -2.47
CA TYR A 103 3.17 13.76 -2.42
C TYR A 103 3.29 12.43 -1.68
N ILE A 104 4.28 11.60 -2.01
CA ILE A 104 4.50 10.31 -1.34
C ILE A 104 4.80 10.48 0.14
N GLY A 105 5.66 11.43 0.51
CA GLY A 105 5.93 11.71 1.93
C GLY A 105 4.68 12.12 2.70
N ASN A 106 3.85 12.98 2.11
CA ASN A 106 2.58 13.40 2.71
C ASN A 106 1.59 12.23 2.82
N LEU A 107 1.42 11.46 1.75
CA LEU A 107 0.55 10.28 1.73
C LEU A 107 0.94 9.28 2.82
N GLN A 108 2.24 8.98 2.96
CA GLN A 108 2.76 8.09 4.02
C GLN A 108 2.44 8.64 5.41
N THR A 109 2.67 9.95 5.62
CA THR A 109 2.38 10.62 6.91
C THR A 109 0.90 10.51 7.26
N ARG A 110 0.02 10.85 6.31
CA ARG A 110 -1.44 10.82 6.51
C ARG A 110 -1.97 9.41 6.72
N TRP A 111 -1.41 8.43 6.01
CA TRP A 111 -1.81 7.04 6.18
C TRP A 111 -1.43 6.51 7.56
N VAL A 112 -0.21 6.78 8.04
CA VAL A 112 0.21 6.41 9.40
C VAL A 112 -0.67 7.09 10.45
N GLN A 113 -0.96 8.40 10.31
CA GLN A 113 -1.87 9.13 11.20
C GLN A 113 -3.26 8.49 11.24
N SER A 114 -3.87 8.24 10.08
CA SER A 114 -5.21 7.66 10.01
C SER A 114 -5.27 6.25 10.62
N ARG A 115 -4.19 5.46 10.51
CA ARG A 115 -4.13 4.16 11.17
C ARG A 115 -4.00 4.28 12.69
N ALA A 116 -3.15 5.20 13.17
CA ALA A 116 -3.01 5.47 14.60
C ALA A 116 -4.35 5.92 15.23
N GLU A 117 -5.07 6.83 14.57
CA GLU A 117 -6.40 7.30 14.99
C GLU A 117 -7.45 6.20 15.08
N ARG A 118 -7.36 5.16 14.23
CA ARG A 118 -8.29 4.03 14.24
C ARG A 118 -7.92 2.95 15.25
N MET A 119 -6.69 2.99 15.78
CA MET A 119 -6.19 2.05 16.78
C MET A 119 -6.31 2.57 18.23
N ALA A 120 -6.48 3.89 18.39
CA ALA A 120 -6.83 4.54 19.66
C ALA A 120 -8.31 4.33 20.00
#